data_AF-A0A256ZAD9-F1
#
_entry.id   AF-A0A256ZAD9-F1
#
_cell.length_a   1.000
_cell.length_b   1.000
_cell.length_c   1.000
_cell.angle_alpha   90.00
_cell.angle_beta   90.00
_cell.angle_gamma   90.00
#
_symmetry.space_group_name_H-M   'P 1'
#
loop_
_entity.id
_entity.type
_entity.pdbx_description
1 polymer ?
#
loop_
_entity_poly.entity_id
_entity_poly.type
_entity_poly.pdbx_seq_one_letter_code
_entity_poly.pdbx_strand_id
1 'polypeptide(L)'
;MKKTYGIRLESDVRAALNLASSLTHTPVSKLISPFIEEGTKVLLGSLLLLMVDREAVIDKKQIQEFVRECTGPSTEEVRVVPPLVKRMEDIFSREEVLSELKRAFPQVEFSPSVTLRTKGALRDLLEEIGEEYLRRGGSLRTLDIKIAVDAFFRAFIERFYRSSARGNMEVLLSSWRAGSRELHGIQQMAYRIYTKEVKLTPVEAIEIGVFKKME
;
A
#
# COMPACT_ATOMS: atom_id res chain seq x y z
N MET A 1 12.04 -16.82 21.68
CA MET A 1 10.87 -17.70 21.51
C MET A 1 10.13 -17.33 20.22
N LYS A 2 9.98 -18.25 19.26
CA LYS A 2 9.14 -18.04 18.07
C LYS A 2 7.67 -18.11 18.52
N LYS A 3 6.88 -17.06 18.30
CA LYS A 3 5.44 -17.08 18.55
C LYS A 3 4.78 -17.99 17.50
N THR A 4 4.00 -18.96 17.95
CA THR A 4 3.19 -19.83 17.09
C THR A 4 1.85 -19.13 16.82
N TYR A 5 1.51 -18.94 15.54
CA TYR A 5 0.19 -18.44 15.13
C TYR A 5 -0.70 -19.64 14.82
N GLY A 6 -1.88 -19.69 15.45
CA GLY A 6 -2.91 -20.70 15.14
C GLY A 6 -3.97 -20.10 14.23
N ILE A 7 -4.26 -20.77 13.11
CA ILE A 7 -5.32 -20.38 12.16
C ILE A 7 -6.38 -21.47 12.15
N ARG A 8 -7.65 -21.07 12.24
CA ARG A 8 -8.79 -21.99 12.13
C ARG A 8 -9.22 -22.05 10.67
N LEU A 9 -9.13 -23.25 10.08
CA LEU A 9 -9.53 -23.51 8.69
C LEU A 9 -10.84 -24.31 8.67
N GLU A 10 -11.71 -23.98 7.71
CA GLU A 10 -12.88 -24.78 7.35
C GLU A 10 -12.45 -26.20 6.88
N SER A 11 -13.35 -27.17 7.01
CA SER A 11 -13.02 -28.60 6.87
C SER A 11 -12.57 -28.98 5.46
N ASP A 12 -13.19 -28.40 4.46
CA ASP A 12 -12.90 -28.53 3.03
C ASP A 12 -11.55 -27.89 2.66
N VAL A 13 -11.28 -26.67 3.12
CA VAL A 13 -10.00 -25.96 2.91
C VAL A 13 -8.85 -26.72 3.55
N ARG A 14 -9.06 -27.28 4.74
CA ARG A 14 -8.08 -28.14 5.42
C ARG A 14 -7.78 -29.42 4.63
N ALA A 15 -8.81 -30.06 4.07
CA ALA A 15 -8.65 -31.27 3.27
C ALA A 15 -7.84 -30.98 1.99
N ALA A 16 -8.13 -29.88 1.31
CA ALA A 16 -7.40 -29.45 0.12
C ALA A 16 -5.92 -29.13 0.42
N LEU A 17 -5.64 -28.41 1.52
CA LEU A 17 -4.27 -28.08 1.92
C LEU A 17 -3.46 -29.30 2.37
N ASN A 18 -4.10 -30.26 3.06
CA ASN A 18 -3.46 -31.54 3.41
C ASN A 18 -3.14 -32.37 2.15
N LEU A 19 -4.06 -32.39 1.18
CA LEU A 19 -3.82 -33.05 -0.11
C LEU A 19 -2.65 -32.40 -0.85
N ALA A 20 -2.66 -31.08 -0.99
CA ALA A 20 -1.56 -30.33 -1.62
C ALA A 20 -0.22 -30.56 -0.89
N SER A 21 -0.24 -30.62 0.44
CA SER A 21 0.94 -30.95 1.25
C SER A 21 1.47 -32.35 0.97
N SER A 22 0.59 -33.34 0.84
CA SER A 22 0.95 -34.72 0.51
C SER A 22 1.51 -34.84 -0.91
N LEU A 23 0.97 -34.11 -1.88
CA LEU A 23 1.39 -34.16 -3.28
C LEU A 23 2.72 -33.44 -3.53
N THR A 24 2.99 -32.36 -2.80
CA THR A 24 4.16 -31.50 -3.00
C THR A 24 5.27 -31.71 -1.97
N HIS A 25 5.05 -32.61 -1.00
CA HIS A 25 5.92 -32.81 0.16
C HIS A 25 6.26 -31.52 0.93
N THR A 26 5.42 -30.49 0.79
CA THR A 26 5.63 -29.18 1.43
C THR A 26 4.71 -29.07 2.64
N PRO A 27 5.21 -28.72 3.84
CA PRO A 27 4.37 -28.57 5.02
C PRO A 27 3.24 -27.56 4.80
N VAL A 28 2.04 -27.86 5.30
CA VAL A 28 0.88 -26.96 5.23
C VAL A 28 1.22 -25.54 5.70
N SER A 29 2.02 -25.39 6.76
CA SER A 29 2.47 -24.07 7.22
C SER A 29 3.26 -23.28 6.17
N LYS A 30 4.09 -23.94 5.35
CA LYS A 30 4.80 -23.32 4.23
C LYS A 30 3.91 -23.08 3.02
N LEU A 31 2.87 -23.89 2.84
CA LEU A 31 1.86 -23.67 1.80
C LEU A 31 0.97 -22.46 2.12
N ILE A 32 0.67 -22.22 3.39
CA ILE A 32 -0.16 -21.09 3.82
C ILE A 32 0.70 -19.83 4.10
N SER A 33 2.00 -19.97 4.36
CA SER A 33 2.90 -18.81 4.65
C SER A 33 2.80 -17.69 3.63
N PRO A 34 2.83 -17.95 2.31
CA PRO A 34 2.68 -16.90 1.30
C PRO A 34 1.35 -16.15 1.43
N PHE A 35 0.25 -16.85 1.71
CA PHE A 35 -1.07 -16.24 1.88
C PHE A 35 -1.21 -15.46 3.19
N ILE A 36 -0.55 -15.93 4.26
CA ILE A 36 -0.47 -15.20 5.53
C ILE A 36 0.39 -13.96 5.35
N GLU A 37 1.53 -14.07 4.67
CA GLU A 37 2.44 -12.97 4.36
C GLU A 37 1.75 -11.94 3.45
N GLU A 38 1.07 -12.37 2.40
CA GLU A 38 0.26 -11.54 1.49
C GLU A 38 -0.86 -10.80 2.25
N GLY A 39 -1.65 -11.52 3.06
CA GLY A 39 -2.67 -10.90 3.90
C GLY A 39 -2.10 -9.95 4.97
N THR A 40 -0.90 -10.26 5.49
CA THR A 40 -0.20 -9.40 6.46
C THR A 40 0.39 -8.15 5.81
N LYS A 41 0.88 -8.25 4.57
CA LYS A 41 1.38 -7.12 3.78
C LYS A 41 0.26 -6.15 3.43
N VAL A 42 -0.89 -6.66 2.97
CA VAL A 42 -2.06 -5.81 2.67
C VAL A 42 -2.52 -5.10 3.94
N LEU A 43 -2.65 -5.81 5.07
CA LEU A 43 -3.01 -5.19 6.36
C LEU A 43 -2.00 -4.13 6.80
N LEU A 44 -0.70 -4.43 6.70
CA LEU A 44 0.38 -3.49 7.01
C LEU A 44 0.29 -2.26 6.10
N GLY A 45 0.15 -2.45 4.80
CA GLY A 45 -0.02 -1.37 3.83
C GLY A 45 -1.23 -0.51 4.11
N SER A 46 -2.35 -1.10 4.53
CA SER A 46 -3.54 -0.34 4.93
C SER A 46 -3.22 0.55 6.12
N LEU A 47 -2.61 0.00 7.17
CA LEU A 47 -2.25 0.79 8.35
C LEU A 47 -1.28 1.93 8.02
N LEU A 48 -0.27 1.66 7.20
CA LEU A 48 0.71 2.66 6.77
C LEU A 48 0.06 3.76 5.92
N LEU A 49 -0.82 3.40 4.98
CA LEU A 49 -1.56 4.35 4.16
C LEU A 49 -2.37 5.31 5.04
N LEU A 50 -3.12 4.79 6.01
CA LEU A 50 -3.96 5.61 6.88
C LEU A 50 -3.17 6.54 7.79
N MET A 51 -1.97 6.14 8.19
CA MET A 51 -1.08 7.01 8.97
C MET A 51 -0.45 8.13 8.14
N VAL A 52 -0.16 7.86 6.86
CA VAL A 52 0.34 8.88 5.95
C VAL A 52 -0.78 9.84 5.57
N ASP A 53 -2.03 9.35 5.53
CA ASP A 53 -3.21 10.15 5.25
C ASP A 53 -3.55 11.09 6.42
N ARG A 54 -3.09 12.33 6.30
CA ARG A 54 -3.31 13.39 7.30
C ARG A 54 -4.72 13.97 7.28
N GLU A 55 -5.54 13.65 6.28
CA GLU A 55 -6.92 14.14 6.19
C GLU A 55 -7.91 13.18 6.82
N ALA A 56 -7.49 11.93 7.00
CA ALA A 56 -8.41 10.89 7.38
C ALA A 56 -8.56 10.83 8.90
N VAL A 57 -9.69 11.35 9.41
CA VAL A 57 -10.18 11.03 10.74
C VAL A 57 -10.91 9.68 10.63
N ILE A 58 -10.14 8.59 10.73
CA ILE A 58 -10.68 7.24 10.52
C ILE A 58 -10.91 6.59 11.86
N ASP A 59 -12.17 6.25 12.15
CA ASP A 59 -12.48 5.43 13.32
C ASP A 59 -12.08 3.97 13.09
N LYS A 60 -11.93 3.20 14.18
CA LYS A 60 -11.52 1.78 14.12
C LYS A 60 -12.43 0.93 13.22
N LYS A 61 -13.71 1.27 13.07
CA LYS A 61 -14.68 0.52 12.28
C LYS A 61 -14.46 0.75 10.79
N GLN A 62 -14.18 1.98 10.37
CA GLN A 62 -13.84 2.33 8.99
C GLN A 62 -12.52 1.69 8.54
N ILE A 63 -11.50 1.58 9.42
CA ILE A 63 -10.27 0.83 9.11
C ILE A 63 -10.58 -0.64 8.85
N GLN A 64 -11.37 -1.26 9.73
CA GLN A 64 -11.76 -2.66 9.59
C GLN A 64 -12.58 -2.90 8.33
N GLU A 65 -13.47 -1.97 7.98
CA GLU A 65 -14.28 -2.04 6.77
C GLU A 65 -13.41 -1.90 5.50
N PHE A 66 -12.51 -0.91 5.45
CA PHE A 66 -11.58 -0.72 4.34
C PHE A 66 -10.70 -1.95 4.10
N VAL A 67 -10.07 -2.49 5.16
CA VAL A 67 -9.25 -3.70 5.08
C VAL A 67 -10.11 -4.87 4.59
N ARG A 68 -11.31 -5.06 5.17
CA ARG A 68 -12.20 -6.16 4.79
C ARG A 68 -12.67 -6.06 3.34
N GLU A 69 -12.93 -4.86 2.83
CA GLU A 69 -13.29 -4.67 1.41
C GLU A 69 -12.13 -5.02 0.47
N CYS A 70 -10.90 -4.69 0.86
CA CYS A 70 -9.70 -4.98 0.07
C CYS A 70 -9.27 -6.46 0.14
N THR A 71 -9.53 -7.16 1.25
CA THR A 71 -9.09 -8.56 1.45
C THR A 71 -10.22 -9.60 1.38
N GLY A 72 -11.48 -9.19 1.51
CA GLY A 72 -12.62 -10.08 1.59
C GLY A 72 -13.05 -10.62 0.22
N PRO A 73 -14.02 -11.56 0.15
CA PRO A 73 -14.50 -12.13 -1.11
C PRO A 73 -15.52 -11.26 -1.87
N SER A 74 -15.83 -10.04 -1.40
CA SER A 74 -16.93 -9.22 -1.96
C SER A 74 -16.60 -8.47 -3.27
N THR A 75 -17.57 -7.67 -3.73
CA THR A 75 -17.61 -6.84 -4.95
C THR A 75 -16.31 -6.17 -5.38
N GLU A 76 -16.13 -5.96 -6.69
CA GLU A 76 -14.96 -5.30 -7.31
C GLU A 76 -14.76 -3.84 -6.89
N GLU A 77 -15.77 -3.22 -6.28
CA GLU A 77 -15.71 -1.83 -5.83
C GLU A 77 -15.48 -1.74 -4.32
N VAL A 78 -14.53 -0.88 -3.94
CA VAL A 78 -14.26 -0.48 -2.55
C VAL A 78 -15.00 0.83 -2.29
N ARG A 79 -15.86 0.83 -1.27
CA ARG A 79 -16.72 1.96 -0.92
C ARG A 79 -15.96 2.99 -0.11
N VAL A 80 -15.08 2.52 0.76
CA VAL A 80 -14.27 3.36 1.65
C VAL A 80 -12.87 3.47 1.07
N VAL A 81 -12.60 4.49 0.27
CA VAL A 81 -11.25 4.77 -0.23
C VAL A 81 -10.63 5.90 0.61
N PRO A 82 -9.43 5.71 1.18
CA PRO A 82 -8.74 6.77 1.91
C PRO A 82 -8.55 8.01 1.03
N PRO A 83 -8.89 9.23 1.52
CA PRO A 83 -8.77 10.49 0.77
C PRO A 83 -7.42 10.69 0.10
N LEU A 84 -6.34 10.26 0.76
CA LEU A 84 -4.99 10.32 0.23
C LEU A 84 -4.84 9.62 -1.13
N VAL A 85 -5.48 8.47 -1.35
CA VAL A 85 -5.38 7.74 -2.63
C VAL A 85 -5.91 8.61 -3.77
N LYS A 86 -7.10 9.19 -3.59
CA LYS A 86 -7.71 10.10 -4.57
C LYS A 86 -6.85 11.34 -4.78
N ARG A 87 -6.35 11.95 -3.70
CA ARG A 87 -5.49 13.13 -3.80
C ARG A 87 -4.20 12.83 -4.55
N MET A 88 -3.63 11.63 -4.38
CA MET A 88 -2.47 11.22 -5.15
C MET A 88 -2.81 10.99 -6.63
N GLU A 89 -3.98 10.42 -6.96
CA GLU A 89 -4.46 10.38 -8.36
C GLU A 89 -4.48 11.80 -8.95
N ASP A 90 -5.06 12.76 -8.23
CA ASP A 90 -5.17 14.16 -8.66
C ASP A 90 -3.79 14.84 -8.80
N ILE A 91 -2.84 14.58 -7.89
CA ILE A 91 -1.47 15.13 -7.93
C ILE A 91 -0.69 14.57 -9.12
N PHE A 92 -0.74 13.25 -9.34
CA PHE A 92 -0.03 12.61 -10.44
C PHE A 92 -0.63 12.90 -11.81
N SER A 93 -1.86 13.41 -11.85
CA SER A 93 -2.53 13.87 -13.06
C SER A 93 -2.15 15.32 -13.46
N ARG A 94 -1.34 16.02 -12.64
CA ARG A 94 -0.95 17.42 -12.91
C ARG A 94 0.19 17.51 -13.90
N GLU A 95 0.17 18.54 -14.74
CA GLU A 95 1.21 18.74 -15.75
C GLU A 95 2.61 18.89 -15.15
N GLU A 96 2.75 19.49 -13.96
CA GLU A 96 4.04 19.63 -13.28
C GLU A 96 4.66 18.26 -12.92
N VAL A 97 3.85 17.32 -12.43
CA VAL A 97 4.30 15.96 -12.08
C VAL A 97 4.49 15.11 -13.34
N LEU A 98 3.57 15.22 -14.29
CA LEU A 98 3.68 14.54 -15.59
C LEU A 98 4.91 15.00 -16.37
N SER A 99 5.31 16.27 -16.27
CA SER A 99 6.53 16.79 -16.90
C SER A 99 7.79 16.15 -16.32
N GLU A 100 7.86 16.00 -14.99
CA GLU A 100 8.98 15.29 -14.36
C GLU A 100 8.97 13.79 -14.69
N LEU A 101 7.80 13.16 -14.76
CA LEU A 101 7.67 11.77 -15.20
C LEU A 101 8.14 11.59 -16.65
N LYS A 102 7.76 12.48 -17.57
CA LYS A 102 8.25 12.48 -18.95
C LYS A 102 9.77 12.70 -19.00
N ARG A 103 10.33 13.54 -18.13
CA ARG A 103 11.78 13.72 -18.05
C ARG A 103 12.50 12.46 -17.58
N ALA A 104 11.95 11.78 -16.57
CA ALA A 104 12.50 10.53 -16.04
C ALA A 104 12.32 9.34 -17.00
N PHE A 105 11.25 9.35 -17.79
CA PHE A 105 10.86 8.29 -18.73
C PHE A 105 10.57 8.88 -20.12
N PRO A 106 11.59 9.36 -20.87
CA PRO A 106 11.40 10.13 -22.09
C PRO A 106 10.78 9.35 -23.26
N GLN A 107 10.81 8.02 -23.20
CA GLN A 107 10.25 7.14 -24.22
C GLN A 107 8.84 6.64 -23.87
N VAL A 108 8.26 7.11 -22.77
CA VAL A 108 6.99 6.64 -22.24
C VAL A 108 5.94 7.74 -22.33
N GLU A 109 4.82 7.42 -22.96
CA GLU A 109 3.64 8.27 -22.90
C GLU A 109 2.82 7.97 -21.65
N PHE A 110 2.38 9.01 -20.94
CA PHE A 110 1.59 8.87 -19.72
C PHE A 110 0.15 9.35 -19.95
N SER A 111 -0.82 8.50 -19.57
CA SER A 111 -2.22 8.91 -19.45
C SER A 111 -2.38 9.86 -18.26
N PRO A 112 -3.00 11.05 -18.44
CA PRO A 112 -3.26 11.99 -17.35
C PRO A 112 -4.41 11.53 -16.45
N SER A 113 -5.12 10.46 -16.78
CA SER A 113 -6.17 9.89 -15.95
C SER A 113 -5.85 8.44 -15.59
N VAL A 114 -5.82 8.17 -14.28
CA VAL A 114 -5.71 6.82 -13.71
C VAL A 114 -6.75 6.72 -12.60
N THR A 115 -7.39 5.55 -12.50
CA THR A 115 -8.20 5.19 -11.33
C THR A 115 -7.62 3.93 -10.72
N LEU A 116 -7.10 4.07 -9.51
CA LEU A 116 -6.63 3.00 -8.64
C LEU A 116 -7.72 2.53 -7.68
N ARG A 117 -8.97 3.01 -7.82
CA ARG A 117 -10.09 2.75 -6.90
C ARG A 117 -10.80 1.41 -7.09
N THR A 118 -10.35 0.57 -8.03
CA THR A 118 -10.83 -0.81 -8.11
C THR A 118 -10.24 -1.62 -6.96
N LYS A 119 -10.98 -2.61 -6.47
CA LYS A 119 -10.52 -3.47 -5.40
C LYS A 119 -9.17 -4.14 -5.70
N GLY A 120 -8.99 -4.62 -6.93
CA GLY A 120 -7.72 -5.20 -7.37
C GLY A 120 -6.58 -4.18 -7.29
N ALA A 121 -6.78 -2.98 -7.82
CA ALA A 121 -5.74 -1.95 -7.80
C ALA A 121 -5.42 -1.44 -6.39
N LEU A 122 -6.41 -1.28 -5.52
CA LEU A 122 -6.19 -0.92 -4.12
C LEU A 122 -5.46 -2.02 -3.38
N ARG A 123 -5.89 -3.28 -3.52
CA ARG A 123 -5.22 -4.41 -2.86
C ARG A 123 -3.75 -4.51 -3.27
N ASP A 124 -3.46 -4.41 -4.56
CA ASP A 124 -2.09 -4.45 -5.08
C ASP A 124 -1.26 -3.29 -4.51
N LEU A 125 -1.81 -2.07 -4.50
CA LEU A 125 -1.14 -0.91 -3.90
C LEU A 125 -0.83 -1.15 -2.41
N LEU A 126 -1.79 -1.66 -1.65
CA LEU A 126 -1.60 -1.96 -0.23
C LEU A 126 -0.52 -3.02 0.01
N GLU A 127 -0.51 -4.07 -0.81
CA GLU A 127 0.54 -5.08 -0.74
C GLU A 127 1.93 -4.47 -1.05
N GLU A 128 2.03 -3.68 -2.12
CA GLU A 128 3.26 -2.99 -2.53
C GLU A 128 3.77 -2.03 -1.43
N ILE A 129 2.89 -1.30 -0.74
CA ILE A 129 3.25 -0.44 0.40
C ILE A 129 3.85 -1.29 1.54
N GLY A 130 3.16 -2.37 1.90
CA GLY A 130 3.60 -3.26 2.99
C GLY A 130 4.95 -3.90 2.69
N GLU A 131 5.14 -4.37 1.46
CA GLU A 131 6.40 -4.96 0.99
C GLU A 131 7.54 -3.93 0.97
N GLU A 132 7.30 -2.75 0.41
CA GLU A 132 8.31 -1.70 0.31
C GLU A 132 8.75 -1.20 1.69
N TYR A 133 7.82 -1.09 2.64
CA TYR A 133 8.13 -0.71 4.02
C TYR A 133 9.06 -1.72 4.68
N LEU A 134 8.76 -3.02 4.57
CA LEU A 134 9.60 -4.08 5.11
C LEU A 134 10.97 -4.13 4.42
N ARG A 135 10.99 -3.96 3.09
CA ARG A 135 12.23 -3.94 2.28
C ARG A 135 13.18 -2.82 2.70
N ARG A 136 12.64 -1.68 3.16
CA ARG A 136 13.41 -0.55 3.69
C ARG A 136 13.83 -0.71 5.16
N GLY A 137 13.55 -1.85 5.78
CA GLY A 137 13.87 -2.12 7.19
C GLY A 137 12.82 -1.62 8.17
N GLY A 138 11.64 -1.25 7.69
CA GLY A 138 10.51 -0.87 8.53
C GLY A 138 10.08 -1.99 9.46
N SER A 139 9.61 -1.62 10.65
CA SER A 139 9.16 -2.55 11.69
C SER A 139 7.77 -2.19 12.19
N LEU A 140 7.00 -3.22 12.56
CA LEU A 140 5.75 -3.05 13.30
C LEU A 140 5.97 -2.72 14.78
N ARG A 141 7.17 -2.96 15.32
CA ARG A 141 7.51 -2.65 16.73
C ARG A 141 7.93 -1.20 16.93
N THR A 142 8.68 -0.69 15.96
CA THR A 142 9.17 0.69 15.90
C THR A 142 8.73 1.23 14.56
N LEU A 143 7.53 1.78 14.55
CA LEU A 143 6.92 2.28 13.35
C LEU A 143 7.58 3.60 12.94
N ASP A 144 8.21 3.62 11.77
CA ASP A 144 8.96 4.76 11.25
C ASP A 144 8.13 5.49 10.19
N ILE A 145 7.69 6.71 10.53
CA ILE A 145 6.84 7.52 9.65
C ILE A 145 7.56 7.93 8.36
N LYS A 146 8.87 8.14 8.39
CA LYS A 146 9.65 8.52 7.20
C LYS A 146 9.70 7.35 6.23
N ILE A 147 9.95 6.14 6.74
CA ILE A 147 9.94 4.92 5.91
C ILE A 147 8.52 4.65 5.38
N ALA A 148 7.47 4.88 6.18
CA ALA A 148 6.08 4.72 5.76
C ALA A 148 5.70 5.66 4.60
N VAL A 149 6.04 6.95 4.72
CA VAL A 149 5.83 7.95 3.66
C VAL A 149 6.60 7.53 2.40
N ASP A 150 7.90 7.22 2.52
CA ASP A 150 8.72 6.81 1.37
C ASP A 150 8.18 5.55 0.68
N ALA A 151 7.71 4.57 1.47
CA ALA A 151 7.13 3.33 0.95
C ALA A 151 5.83 3.61 0.20
N PHE A 152 4.95 4.42 0.76
CA PHE A 152 3.70 4.83 0.13
C PHE A 152 3.93 5.53 -1.21
N PHE A 153 4.72 6.60 -1.22
CA PHE A 153 4.95 7.37 -2.45
C PHE A 153 5.65 6.53 -3.52
N ARG A 154 6.53 5.61 -3.14
CA ARG A 154 7.16 4.69 -4.09
C ARG A 154 6.19 3.71 -4.71
N ALA A 155 5.42 3.01 -3.89
CA ALA A 155 4.41 2.07 -4.35
C ALA A 155 3.39 2.77 -5.26
N PHE A 156 2.96 3.98 -4.87
CA PHE A 156 2.03 4.76 -5.68
C PHE A 156 2.60 5.13 -7.06
N ILE A 157 3.85 5.62 -7.14
CA ILE A 157 4.47 5.96 -8.45
C ILE A 157 4.60 4.72 -9.32
N GLU A 158 5.03 3.60 -8.74
CA GLU A 158 5.17 2.35 -9.48
C GLU A 158 3.83 1.86 -10.02
N ARG A 159 2.77 1.93 -9.21
CA ARG A 159 1.43 1.59 -9.65
C ARG A 159 0.92 2.56 -10.70
N PHE A 160 1.11 3.86 -10.49
CA PHE A 160 0.75 4.89 -11.46
C PHE A 160 1.44 4.63 -12.79
N TYR A 161 2.75 4.37 -12.80
CA TYR A 161 3.50 4.02 -14.00
C TYR A 161 2.89 2.81 -14.70
N ARG A 162 2.68 1.70 -13.98
CA ARG A 162 2.09 0.47 -14.55
C ARG A 162 0.70 0.68 -15.14
N SER A 163 -0.08 1.61 -14.59
CA SER A 163 -1.46 1.87 -15.03
C SER A 163 -1.60 3.00 -16.08
N SER A 164 -0.67 3.96 -16.12
CA SER A 164 -0.74 5.13 -17.02
C SER A 164 0.20 5.06 -18.21
N ALA A 165 1.30 4.32 -18.10
CA ALA A 165 2.33 4.26 -19.12
C ALA A 165 1.82 3.48 -20.35
N ARG A 166 2.02 4.06 -21.54
CA ARG A 166 1.71 3.43 -22.81
C ARG A 166 2.99 3.14 -23.59
N GLY A 167 3.02 1.96 -24.20
CA GLY A 167 4.15 1.50 -25.00
C GLY A 167 4.23 -0.02 -25.06
N ASN A 168 5.20 -0.53 -25.81
CA ASN A 168 5.53 -1.94 -25.81
C ASN A 168 6.17 -2.33 -24.46
N MET A 169 5.86 -3.51 -23.94
CA MET A 169 6.36 -4.05 -22.67
C MET A 169 7.89 -3.97 -22.55
N GLU A 170 8.63 -4.22 -23.63
CA GLU A 170 10.10 -4.11 -23.63
C GLU A 170 10.58 -2.68 -23.37
N VAL A 171 9.93 -1.69 -23.99
CA VAL A 171 10.20 -0.25 -23.79
C VAL A 171 9.82 0.16 -22.37
N LEU A 172 8.68 -0.31 -21.86
CA LEU A 172 8.22 -0.01 -20.51
C LEU A 172 9.17 -0.56 -19.44
N LEU A 173 9.65 -1.79 -19.61
CA LEU A 173 10.57 -2.44 -18.65
C LEU A 173 11.97 -1.81 -18.70
N SER A 174 12.49 -1.55 -19.89
CA SER A 174 13.80 -0.90 -20.06
C SER A 174 13.78 0.54 -19.54
N SER A 175 12.73 1.30 -19.84
CA SER A 175 12.52 2.66 -19.33
C SER A 175 12.39 2.68 -17.81
N TRP A 176 11.64 1.75 -17.22
CA TRP A 176 11.55 1.65 -15.76
C TRP A 176 12.91 1.45 -15.10
N ARG A 177 13.72 0.53 -15.63
CA ARG A 177 15.08 0.28 -15.11
C ARG A 177 15.97 1.51 -15.20
N ALA A 178 15.92 2.24 -16.31
CA ALA A 178 16.70 3.45 -16.53
C ALA A 178 16.25 4.62 -15.63
N GLY A 179 14.95 4.90 -15.59
CA GLY A 179 14.37 6.05 -14.89
C GLY A 179 14.14 5.84 -13.39
N SER A 180 14.24 4.60 -12.88
CA SER A 180 13.99 4.29 -11.45
C SER A 180 14.86 5.08 -10.47
N ARG A 181 16.01 5.60 -10.92
CA ARG A 181 16.91 6.44 -10.10
C ARG A 181 16.34 7.83 -9.83
N GLU A 182 15.52 8.34 -10.72
CA GLU A 182 14.89 9.67 -10.62
C GLU A 182 13.63 9.67 -9.74
N LEU A 183 13.15 8.48 -9.34
CA LEU A 183 11.93 8.32 -8.54
C LEU A 183 11.97 9.15 -7.25
N HIS A 184 13.14 9.27 -6.62
CA HIS A 184 13.25 10.03 -5.38
C HIS A 184 12.89 11.52 -5.56
N GLY A 185 13.29 12.13 -6.69
CA GLY A 185 12.95 13.51 -6.99
C GLY A 185 11.45 13.71 -7.19
N ILE A 186 10.82 12.79 -7.93
CA ILE A 186 9.37 12.77 -8.18
C ILE A 186 8.61 12.57 -6.86
N GLN A 187 9.07 11.66 -5.99
CA GLN A 187 8.52 11.44 -4.65
C GLN A 187 8.53 12.72 -3.82
N GLN A 188 9.68 13.39 -3.74
CA GLN A 188 9.81 14.63 -2.99
C GLN A 188 8.94 15.76 -3.56
N MET A 189 8.77 15.82 -4.88
CA MET A 189 7.88 16.79 -5.51
C MET A 189 6.41 16.52 -5.15
N ALA A 190 5.93 15.30 -5.37
CA ALA A 190 4.57 14.90 -5.05
C ALA A 190 4.26 15.09 -3.55
N TYR A 191 5.21 14.76 -2.67
CA TYR A 191 5.08 14.97 -1.23
C TYR A 191 4.98 16.46 -0.85
N ARG A 192 5.76 17.33 -1.50
CA ARG A 192 5.66 18.79 -1.30
C ARG A 192 4.31 19.34 -1.73
N ILE A 193 3.77 18.90 -2.87
CA ILE A 193 2.44 19.29 -3.33
C ILE A 193 1.39 18.83 -2.31
N TYR A 194 1.43 17.56 -1.92
CA TYR A 194 0.52 16.98 -0.93
C TYR A 194 0.52 17.76 0.40
N THR A 195 1.70 18.00 0.98
CA THR A 195 1.83 18.68 2.27
C THR A 195 1.41 20.15 2.24
N LYS A 196 1.57 20.83 1.09
CA LYS A 196 1.09 22.21 0.91
C LYS A 196 -0.43 22.29 0.90
N GLU A 197 -1.10 21.29 0.33
CA GLU A 197 -2.56 21.30 0.16
C GLU A 197 -3.32 20.86 1.39
N VAL A 198 -2.79 19.87 2.11
CA VAL A 198 -3.48 19.31 3.27
C VAL A 198 -3.39 20.22 4.50
N LYS A 199 -2.71 21.39 4.40
CA LYS A 199 -2.53 22.40 5.47
C LYS A 199 -2.48 21.73 6.85
N LEU A 200 -1.32 21.16 7.22
CA LEU A 200 -1.04 20.59 8.55
C LEU A 200 -2.01 21.08 9.63
N THR A 201 -3.16 20.42 9.79
CA THR A 201 -3.99 20.63 10.97
C THR A 201 -3.15 20.02 12.06
N PRO A 202 -2.65 20.79 13.04
CA PRO A 202 -1.94 20.20 14.15
C PRO A 202 -2.93 19.22 14.79
N VAL A 203 -2.64 17.92 14.69
CA VAL A 203 -3.37 16.94 15.47
C VAL A 203 -2.95 17.24 16.90
N GLU A 204 -3.82 17.88 17.67
CA GLU A 204 -3.61 18.04 19.10
C GLU A 204 -3.28 16.65 19.65
N ALA A 205 -2.11 16.53 20.27
CA ALA A 205 -1.70 15.28 20.87
C ALA A 205 -2.79 14.86 21.86
N ILE A 206 -3.50 13.77 21.57
CA ILE A 206 -4.45 13.19 22.50
C ILE A 206 -3.61 12.66 23.66
N GLU A 207 -3.59 13.39 24.76
CA GLU A 207 -2.98 12.97 26.03
C GLU A 207 -3.76 11.74 26.51
N ILE A 208 -3.15 10.55 26.41
CA ILE A 208 -3.73 9.35 27.02
C ILE A 208 -3.52 9.49 28.53
N GLY A 209 -4.54 9.99 29.21
CA GLY A 209 -4.55 10.12 30.67
C GLY A 209 -4.19 8.79 31.33
N VAL A 210 -3.06 8.78 32.03
CA VAL A 210 -2.66 7.67 32.88
C VAL A 210 -3.71 7.58 33.99
N PHE A 211 -4.55 6.53 33.97
CA PHE A 211 -5.43 6.22 35.09
C PHE A 211 -4.57 6.03 36.34
N LYS A 212 -4.57 7.04 37.22
CA LYS A 212 -4.14 6.85 38.60
C LYS A 212 -5.05 5.78 39.20
N LYS A 213 -4.44 4.69 39.68
CA LYS A 213 -5.10 3.76 40.59
C LYS A 213 -5.69 4.60 41.73
N MET A 214 -7.01 4.55 41.88
CA MET A 214 -7.63 4.99 43.13
C MET A 214 -7.28 3.94 44.19
N GLU A 215 -6.75 4.43 45.31
CA GLU A 215 -6.52 3.66 46.55
C GLU A 215 -7.84 3.10 47.11
#